data_AF-G5AIQ9-F1
#
_entry.id   AF-G5AIQ9-F1
#
_cell.length_a   1.000
_cell.length_b   1.000
_cell.length_c   1.000
_cell.angle_alpha   90.00
_cell.angle_beta   90.00
_cell.angle_gamma   90.00
#
_symmetry.space_group_name_H-M   'P 1'
#
loop_
_entity.id
_entity.type
_entity.pdbx_description
1 polymer ?
#
loop_
_entity_poly.entity_id
_entity_poly.type
_entity_poly.pdbx_seq_one_letter_code
_entity_poly.pdbx_strand_id
1 'polypeptide(L)'
;MAVPFRARDGIVLGALIVADSKPRSSVPARQRSQLKDLAEQVSALLEDLWTRTQERAQLASSQTGQLHDQLVDLLSQSYTTGLQMQQNEQKIKEQSTSSLSSSMHKPQSSAPNTSMSAHQPQYAKDFRHMQSVEL
;
A
#
# COMPACT_ATOMS: atom_id res chain seq x y z
N MET A 1 8.94 -43.59 29.67
CA MET A 1 8.69 -42.45 30.58
C MET A 1 8.11 -41.30 29.77
N ALA A 2 7.25 -40.44 30.33
CA ALA A 2 6.74 -39.25 29.62
C ALA A 2 7.01 -37.98 30.44
N VAL A 3 7.50 -36.93 29.80
CA VAL A 3 7.73 -35.61 30.41
C VAL A 3 6.96 -34.57 29.61
N PRO A 4 5.95 -33.89 30.20
CA PRO A 4 5.22 -32.85 29.50
C PRO A 4 6.10 -31.60 29.33
N PHE A 5 5.95 -30.93 28.20
CA PHE A 5 6.45 -29.57 27.99
C PHE A 5 5.25 -28.61 27.86
N ARG A 6 5.41 -27.39 28.35
CA ARG A 6 4.29 -26.49 28.63
C ARG A 6 4.56 -25.09 28.09
N ALA A 7 3.51 -24.39 27.72
CA ALA A 7 3.57 -22.95 27.52
C ALA A 7 3.74 -22.23 28.87
N ARG A 8 4.10 -20.93 28.83
CA ARG A 8 4.31 -20.10 30.04
C ARG A 8 3.09 -19.97 30.94
N ASP A 9 1.90 -20.02 30.35
CA ASP A 9 0.62 -20.01 31.05
C ASP A 9 0.32 -21.35 31.77
N GLY A 10 1.22 -22.33 31.64
CA GLY A 10 1.10 -23.65 32.25
C GLY A 10 0.32 -24.65 31.42
N ILE A 11 -0.17 -24.27 30.23
CA ILE A 11 -0.87 -25.18 29.31
C ILE A 11 0.12 -26.21 28.77
N VAL A 12 -0.26 -27.49 28.76
CA VAL A 12 0.56 -28.57 28.19
C VAL A 12 0.47 -28.52 26.67
N LEU A 13 1.59 -28.27 26.00
CA LEU A 13 1.69 -28.26 24.54
C LEU A 13 1.96 -29.66 23.97
N GLY A 14 2.58 -30.53 24.77
CA GLY A 14 2.89 -31.90 24.37
C GLY A 14 3.72 -32.64 25.42
N ALA A 15 4.27 -33.79 25.04
CA ALA A 15 5.12 -34.59 25.92
C ALA A 15 6.26 -35.29 25.18
N LEU A 16 7.44 -35.29 25.80
CA LEU A 16 8.58 -36.11 25.41
C LEU A 16 8.40 -37.53 25.94
N ILE A 17 8.31 -38.50 25.05
CA ILE A 17 8.12 -39.92 25.39
C ILE A 17 9.42 -40.67 25.15
N VAL A 18 9.98 -41.22 26.23
CA VAL A 18 11.09 -42.16 26.15
C VAL A 18 10.52 -43.57 26.09
N ALA A 19 10.63 -44.18 24.92
CA ALA A 19 10.33 -45.59 24.70
C ALA A 19 11.57 -46.41 25.07
N ASP A 20 11.50 -47.08 26.23
CA ASP A 20 12.52 -48.03 26.69
C ASP A 20 11.80 -49.32 27.12
N SER A 21 12.48 -50.44 26.91
CA SER A 21 12.12 -51.78 27.39
C SER A 21 12.13 -51.90 28.92
N LYS A 22 12.80 -50.97 29.60
CA LYS A 22 12.96 -51.00 31.05
C LYS A 22 11.79 -50.31 31.79
N PRO A 23 11.41 -50.82 32.99
CA PRO A 23 10.32 -50.25 33.77
C PRO A 23 10.61 -48.80 34.19
N ARG A 24 9.57 -47.96 34.31
CA ARG A 24 9.73 -46.53 34.64
C ARG A 24 10.48 -46.27 35.96
N SER A 25 10.43 -47.22 36.90
CA SER A 25 11.12 -47.16 38.18
C SER A 25 12.64 -47.25 38.04
N SER A 26 13.17 -47.88 36.98
CA SER A 26 14.61 -48.05 36.78
C SER A 26 15.30 -46.85 36.13
N VAL A 27 14.54 -45.81 35.75
CA VAL A 27 15.13 -44.60 35.16
C VAL A 27 15.85 -43.80 36.24
N PRO A 28 17.18 -43.61 36.14
CA PRO A 28 17.95 -42.86 37.12
C PRO A 28 17.46 -41.41 37.25
N ALA A 29 17.50 -40.86 38.47
CA ALA A 29 17.07 -39.48 38.73
C ALA A 29 17.79 -38.45 37.84
N ARG A 30 19.08 -38.67 37.55
CA ARG A 30 19.85 -37.81 36.64
C ARG A 30 19.26 -37.76 35.23
N GLN A 31 18.88 -38.92 34.68
CA GLN A 31 18.27 -39.00 33.36
C GLN A 31 16.87 -38.35 33.35
N ARG A 32 16.12 -38.47 34.45
CA ARG A 32 14.85 -37.75 34.62
C ARG A 32 15.04 -36.24 34.65
N SER A 33 16.12 -35.74 35.27
CA SER A 33 16.46 -34.32 35.28
C SER A 33 16.78 -33.83 33.87
N GLN A 34 17.66 -34.52 33.15
CA GLN A 34 18.04 -34.15 31.79
C GLN A 34 16.83 -34.10 30.84
N LEU A 35 15.89 -35.04 30.99
CA LEU A 35 14.65 -35.03 30.21
C LEU A 35 13.72 -33.87 30.57
N LYS A 36 13.73 -33.41 31.82
CA LYS A 36 13.01 -32.21 32.24
C LYS A 36 13.67 -30.95 31.69
N ASP A 37 14.99 -30.85 31.78
CA ASP A 37 15.75 -29.71 31.24
C ASP A 37 15.52 -29.60 29.72
N LEU A 38 15.49 -30.73 29.01
CA LEU A 38 15.13 -30.77 27.60
C LEU A 38 13.68 -30.35 27.34
N ALA A 39 12.72 -30.79 28.16
CA ALA A 39 11.33 -30.37 28.06
C ALA A 39 11.16 -28.85 28.25
N GLU A 40 11.94 -28.26 29.15
CA GLU A 40 11.98 -26.82 29.39
C GLU A 40 12.60 -26.08 28.18
N GLN A 41 13.69 -26.59 27.61
CA GLN A 41 14.27 -26.03 26.38
C GLN A 41 13.31 -26.06 25.20
N VAL A 42 12.59 -27.18 25.01
CA VAL A 42 11.56 -27.30 23.95
C VAL A 42 10.41 -26.33 24.21
N SER A 43 10.01 -26.14 25.47
CA SER A 43 9.00 -25.15 25.84
C SER A 43 9.41 -23.74 25.43
N ALA A 44 10.64 -23.34 25.77
CA ALA A 44 11.18 -22.02 25.43
C ALA A 44 11.32 -21.82 23.91
N LEU A 45 11.75 -22.86 23.18
CA LEU A 45 11.89 -22.80 21.72
C LEU A 45 10.54 -22.64 21.02
N LEU A 46 9.52 -23.40 21.43
CA LEU A 46 8.18 -23.29 20.86
C LEU A 46 7.57 -21.91 21.13
N GLU A 47 7.86 -21.33 22.28
CA GLU A 47 7.44 -19.96 22.59
C GLU A 47 8.10 -18.94 21.66
N ASP A 48 9.42 -19.00 21.46
CA ASP A 48 10.13 -18.08 20.55
C ASP A 48 9.64 -18.22 19.10
N LEU A 49 9.32 -19.44 18.66
CA LEU A 49 8.74 -19.66 17.33
C LEU A 49 7.32 -19.10 17.22
N TRP A 50 6.51 -19.27 18.28
CA TRP A 50 5.16 -18.74 18.32
C TRP A 50 5.15 -17.21 18.27
N THR A 51 5.96 -16.54 19.10
CA THR A 51 6.04 -15.07 19.15
C THR A 51 6.50 -14.50 17.82
N ARG A 52 7.57 -15.05 17.21
CA ARG A 52 8.05 -14.62 15.89
C ARG A 52 7.02 -14.80 14.79
N THR A 53 6.26 -15.89 14.83
CA THR A 53 5.21 -16.15 13.84
C THR A 53 4.06 -15.15 14.01
N GLN A 54 3.67 -14.85 15.25
CA GLN A 54 2.65 -13.88 15.56
C GLN A 54 3.07 -12.44 15.18
N GLU A 55 4.32 -12.06 15.42
CA GLU A 55 4.89 -10.79 14.98
C GLU A 55 4.88 -10.67 13.46
N ARG A 56 5.33 -11.73 12.75
CA ARG A 56 5.31 -11.77 11.29
C ARG A 56 3.88 -11.67 10.72
N ALA A 57 2.91 -12.34 11.35
CA ALA A 57 1.51 -12.26 10.95
C ALA A 57 0.95 -10.84 11.13
N GLN A 58 1.26 -10.17 12.24
CA GLN A 58 0.87 -8.78 12.47
C GLN A 58 1.49 -7.82 11.46
N LEU A 59 2.78 -7.98 11.16
CA LEU A 59 3.46 -7.18 10.13
C LEU A 59 2.82 -7.38 8.75
N ALA A 60 2.47 -8.61 8.38
CA ALA A 60 1.80 -8.91 7.12
C ALA A 60 0.39 -8.29 7.05
N SER A 61 -0.37 -8.29 8.14
CA SER A 61 -1.67 -7.62 8.20
C SER A 61 -1.55 -6.09 8.09
N SER A 62 -0.53 -5.49 8.70
CA SER A 62 -0.30 -4.05 8.61
C SER A 62 0.07 -3.61 7.19
N GLN A 63 0.87 -4.40 6.49
CA GLN A 63 1.29 -4.10 5.12
C GLN A 63 0.11 -4.18 4.12
N THR A 64 -0.78 -5.14 4.30
CA THR A 64 -1.95 -5.31 3.42
C THR A 64 -2.98 -4.19 3.59
N GLY A 65 -3.18 -3.69 4.81
CA GLY A 65 -4.00 -2.50 5.07
C GLY A 65 -3.46 -1.24 4.39
N GLN A 66 -2.15 -0.98 4.50
CA GLN A 66 -1.53 0.18 3.88
C GLN A 66 -1.63 0.19 2.34
N LEU A 67 -1.48 -0.97 1.70
CA LEU A 67 -1.63 -1.09 0.25
C LEU A 67 -3.07 -0.83 -0.21
N HIS A 68 -4.04 -1.31 0.56
CA HIS A 68 -5.46 -1.05 0.28
C HIS A 68 -5.76 0.45 0.36
N ASP A 69 -5.29 1.13 1.41
CA ASP A 69 -5.53 2.56 1.60
C ASP A 69 -4.87 3.39 0.49
N GLN A 70 -3.64 3.05 0.09
CA GLN A 70 -2.97 3.69 -1.05
C GLN A 70 -3.72 3.50 -2.37
N LEU A 71 -4.31 2.33 -2.61
CA LEU A 71 -5.12 2.07 -3.80
C LEU A 71 -6.42 2.88 -3.79
N VAL A 72 -7.08 2.99 -2.63
CA VAL A 72 -8.29 3.81 -2.47
C VAL A 72 -7.98 5.29 -2.69
N ASP A 73 -6.88 5.79 -2.13
CA ASP A 73 -6.45 7.17 -2.30
C ASP A 73 -6.12 7.47 -3.76
N LEU A 74 -5.41 6.56 -4.44
CA LEU A 74 -5.06 6.72 -5.85
C LEU A 74 -6.30 6.69 -6.75
N LEU A 75 -7.26 5.79 -6.48
CA LEU A 75 -8.54 5.74 -7.19
C LEU A 75 -9.33 7.03 -6.99
N SER A 76 -9.39 7.53 -5.75
CA SER A 76 -10.09 8.78 -5.41
C SER A 76 -9.46 9.97 -6.11
N GLN A 77 -8.13 10.08 -6.09
CA GLN A 77 -7.37 11.13 -6.78
C GLN A 77 -7.57 11.08 -8.30
N SER A 78 -7.58 9.87 -8.89
CA SER A 78 -7.78 9.71 -10.32
C SER A 78 -9.18 10.11 -10.75
N TYR A 79 -10.21 9.74 -9.96
CA TYR A 79 -11.59 10.10 -10.22
C TYR A 79 -11.82 11.62 -10.11
N THR A 80 -11.30 12.26 -9.06
CA THR A 80 -11.44 13.72 -8.88
C THR A 80 -10.69 14.49 -9.96
N THR A 81 -9.48 14.06 -10.32
CA THR A 81 -8.71 14.66 -11.41
C THR A 81 -9.44 14.52 -12.74
N GLY A 82 -9.99 13.33 -13.04
CA GLY A 82 -10.77 13.10 -14.26
C GLY A 82 -12.00 14.01 -14.35
N LEU A 83 -12.73 14.17 -13.24
CA LEU A 83 -13.88 15.07 -13.18
C LEU A 83 -13.47 16.53 -13.39
N GLN A 84 -12.36 16.95 -12.78
CA GLN A 84 -11.83 18.30 -12.95
C GLN A 84 -11.40 18.57 -14.39
N MET A 85 -10.75 17.61 -15.05
CA MET A 85 -10.40 17.71 -16.47
C MET A 85 -11.64 17.82 -17.35
N GLN A 86 -12.67 17.02 -17.10
CA GLN A 86 -13.92 17.09 -17.86
C GLN A 86 -14.60 18.47 -17.70
N GLN A 87 -14.63 19.01 -16.48
CA GLN A 87 -15.16 20.36 -16.24
C GLN A 87 -14.29 21.43 -16.91
N ASN A 88 -12.97 21.27 -16.91
CA ASN A 88 -12.07 22.19 -17.59
C ASN A 88 -12.31 22.15 -19.12
N GLU A 89 -12.45 20.96 -19.72
CA GLU A 89 -12.79 20.81 -21.12
C GLU A 89 -14.13 21.46 -21.48
N GLN A 90 -15.14 21.31 -20.63
CA GLN A 90 -16.44 21.96 -20.83
C GLN A 90 -16.32 23.48 -20.77
N LYS A 91 -15.61 24.04 -19.78
CA LYS A 91 -15.37 25.48 -19.67
C LYS A 91 -14.59 26.03 -20.86
N ILE A 92 -13.58 25.30 -21.35
CA ILE A 92 -12.81 25.68 -22.54
C ILE A 92 -13.69 25.66 -23.79
N LYS A 93 -14.55 24.65 -23.95
CA LYS A 93 -15.53 24.61 -25.05
C LYS A 93 -16.50 25.78 -24.98
N GLU A 94 -17.07 26.05 -23.82
CA GLU A 94 -18.01 27.16 -23.61
C GLU A 94 -17.33 28.53 -23.91
N GLN A 95 -16.12 28.76 -23.41
CA GLN A 95 -15.35 29.98 -23.70
C GLN A 95 -14.94 30.11 -25.18
N SER A 96 -14.68 29.00 -25.86
CA SER A 96 -14.36 29.00 -27.29
C SER A 96 -15.59 29.28 -28.15
N THR A 97 -16.78 28.84 -27.73
CA THR A 97 -18.04 29.14 -28.43
C THR A 97 -18.52 30.58 -28.23
N SER A 98 -18.29 31.18 -27.05
CA SER A 98 -18.71 32.56 -26.77
C SER A 98 -17.84 33.60 -27.49
N SER A 99 -16.55 33.32 -27.72
CA SER A 99 -15.64 34.19 -28.47
C SER A 99 -15.83 34.17 -29.98
N LEU A 100 -16.50 33.15 -30.54
CA LEU A 100 -16.91 33.10 -31.96
C LEU A 100 -18.29 33.75 -32.20
N SER A 101 -19.17 33.79 -31.19
CA SER A 101 -20.53 34.35 -31.32
C SER A 101 -20.56 35.88 -31.32
N SER A 102 -19.54 36.58 -30.79
CA SER A 102 -19.53 38.05 -30.72
C SER A 102 -19.06 38.74 -32.01
N SER A 103 -18.81 37.99 -33.10
CA SER A 103 -18.28 38.53 -34.37
C SER A 103 -19.29 38.63 -35.52
N MET A 104 -20.57 38.26 -35.33
CA MET A 104 -21.59 38.26 -36.40
C MET A 104 -22.66 39.38 -36.34
N HIS A 105 -22.36 40.56 -35.78
CA HIS A 105 -23.18 41.76 -36.00
C HIS A 105 -22.44 42.79 -36.89
N LYS A 106 -22.84 42.86 -38.16
CA LYS A 106 -22.45 43.87 -39.20
C LYS A 106 -23.32 45.14 -39.03
N PRO A 107 -22.95 46.37 -39.52
CA PRO A 107 -22.94 46.65 -40.96
C PRO A 107 -21.87 47.64 -41.52
N GLN A 108 -21.62 47.46 -42.82
CA GLN A 108 -21.17 48.39 -43.88
C GLN A 108 -20.76 49.85 -43.55
N SER A 109 -19.56 50.26 -44.03
CA SER A 109 -19.38 51.37 -44.99
C SER A 109 -17.92 51.53 -45.49
N SER A 110 -17.76 51.72 -46.81
CA SER A 110 -16.64 52.32 -47.58
C SER A 110 -15.21 51.73 -47.52
N ALA A 111 -14.72 51.35 -48.71
CA ALA A 111 -13.40 50.80 -49.08
C ALA A 111 -12.22 51.83 -49.01
N PRO A 112 -11.01 51.54 -49.53
CA PRO A 112 -10.08 50.40 -49.31
C PRO A 112 -8.66 50.89 -48.89
N ASN A 113 -7.82 50.05 -48.27
CA ASN A 113 -6.38 49.90 -48.58
C ASN A 113 -5.57 49.06 -47.55
N THR A 114 -4.87 48.07 -48.11
CA THR A 114 -3.48 47.67 -47.81
C THR A 114 -3.12 46.88 -46.53
N SER A 115 -2.42 45.76 -46.80
CA SER A 115 -1.56 44.92 -45.95
C SER A 115 -2.22 43.80 -45.12
N MET A 116 -2.06 42.59 -45.66
CA MET A 116 -2.14 41.31 -44.93
C MET A 116 -1.05 41.27 -43.85
N SER A 117 -1.45 41.30 -42.58
CA SER A 117 -0.60 40.85 -41.47
C SER A 117 -1.26 39.64 -40.84
N ALA A 118 -0.69 38.46 -41.12
CA ALA A 118 -1.12 37.21 -40.54
C ALA A 118 -0.83 37.23 -39.03
N HIS A 119 -1.86 37.34 -38.21
CA HIS A 119 -1.76 37.12 -36.77
C HIS A 119 -1.47 35.65 -36.50
N GLN A 120 -0.19 35.35 -36.28
CA GLN A 120 0.29 34.06 -35.79
C GLN A 120 -0.07 33.97 -34.29
N PRO A 121 -0.85 32.98 -33.83
CA PRO A 121 -1.14 32.83 -32.41
C PRO A 121 0.11 32.32 -31.68
N GLN A 122 0.55 33.11 -30.70
CA GLN A 122 1.83 33.00 -30.01
C GLN A 122 1.79 31.91 -28.92
N TYR A 123 1.67 30.64 -29.31
CA TYR A 123 1.62 29.48 -28.39
C TYR A 123 2.99 28.97 -27.89
N ALA A 124 4.10 29.62 -28.27
CA ALA A 124 5.44 29.10 -28.00
C ALA A 124 6.02 29.44 -26.61
N LYS A 125 5.34 30.28 -25.80
CA LYS A 125 5.90 30.75 -24.53
C LYS A 125 5.47 29.94 -23.30
N ASP A 126 4.34 29.25 -23.36
CA ASP A 126 3.79 28.58 -22.17
C ASP A 126 4.37 27.17 -21.93
N PHE A 127 5.05 26.57 -22.91
CA PHE A 127 5.70 25.27 -22.74
C PHE A 127 6.97 25.29 -21.88
N ARG A 128 7.59 26.46 -21.68
CA ARG A 128 8.84 26.55 -20.89
C ARG A 128 8.64 26.56 -19.38
N HIS A 129 7.42 26.77 -18.89
CA HIS A 129 7.18 26.84 -17.44
C HIS A 129 6.77 25.51 -16.80
N MET A 130 6.57 24.42 -17.57
CA MET A 130 6.25 23.11 -17.01
C MET A 130 7.44 22.16 -16.84
N GLN A 131 8.65 22.54 -17.25
CA GLN A 131 9.85 21.68 -17.16
C GLN A 131 10.69 21.90 -15.89
N SER A 132 10.14 22.49 -14.83
CA SER A 132 10.91 22.72 -13.60
C SER A 132 10.11 22.39 -12.35
N VAL A 133 9.75 21.11 -12.21
CA VAL A 133 9.53 20.47 -10.91
C VAL A 133 10.09 19.05 -10.98
N GLU A 134 11.42 18.94 -11.02
CA GLU A 134 12.14 17.75 -10.54
C GLU A 134 13.21 18.24 -9.56
N LEU A 135 12.96 17.99 -8.28
CA LEU A 135 13.85 17.53 -7.20
C LEU A 135 13.20 17.77 -5.84
#